data_AF-A0A3D4BBQ5-F1
#
_entry.id   AF-A0A3D4BBQ5-F1
#
_cell.length_a   1.000
_cell.length_b   1.000
_cell.length_c   1.000
_cell.angle_alpha   90.00
_cell.angle_beta   90.00
_cell.angle_gamma   90.00
#
_symmetry.space_group_name_H-M   'P 1'
#
loop_
_entity.id
_entity.type
_entity.pdbx_description
1 polymer ?
#
loop_
_entity_poly.entity_id
_entity_poly.type
_entity_poly.pdbx_seq_one_letter_code
_entity_poly.pdbx_strand_id
1 'polypeptide(L)' 'RAIVLIDEVDSPNFTACLDFCHAEVMAPGDAEGFIRRLGVERIGHIHIAGGDSHPHMHRAVGTGEVDAIRLLAVLRE' A
#
# COMPACT_ATOMS: atom_id res chain seq x y z
N ARG A 1 12.62 1.51 -0.19
CA ARG A 1 13.32 1.01 1.02
C ARG A 1 12.49 0.02 1.83
N ALA A 2 11.18 0.20 1.97
CA ALA A 2 10.32 -0.73 2.72
C ALA A 2 10.45 -2.20 2.28
N ILE A 3 10.38 -2.48 0.97
CA ILE A 3 10.54 -3.85 0.44
C ILE A 3 11.91 -4.44 0.82
N VAL A 4 12.99 -3.69 0.58
CA VAL A 4 14.37 -4.12 0.93
C VAL A 4 14.50 -4.42 2.43
N LEU A 5 13.90 -3.62 3.30
CA LEU A 5 13.96 -3.88 4.75
C LEU A 5 13.24 -5.18 5.13
N ILE A 6 12.11 -5.49 4.49
CA ILE A 6 11.40 -6.76 4.71
C ILE A 6 12.26 -7.93 4.21
N ASP A 7 12.89 -7.78 3.04
CA ASP A 7 13.82 -8.77 2.49
C ASP A 7 15.05 -8.99 3.42
N GLU A 8 15.58 -7.94 4.03
CA GLU A 8 16.73 -8.01 4.94
C GLU A 8 16.40 -8.66 6.29
N VAL A 9 15.19 -8.48 6.80
CA VAL A 9 14.74 -9.08 8.06
C VAL A 9 14.37 -10.57 7.87
N ASP A 10 13.84 -10.93 6.70
CA ASP A 10 13.50 -12.31 6.30
C ASP A 10 12.79 -13.12 7.40
N SER A 11 11.68 -12.59 7.91
CA SER A 11 10.91 -13.21 8.98
C SER A 11 9.42 -13.24 8.66
N PRO A 12 8.72 -14.39 8.83
CA PRO A 12 7.27 -14.46 8.66
C PRO A 12 6.50 -13.61 9.70
N ASN A 13 7.17 -13.22 10.79
CA ASN A 13 6.59 -12.37 11.83
C ASN A 13 6.81 -10.86 11.57
N PHE A 14 7.51 -10.50 10.50
CA PHE A 14 7.78 -9.12 10.12
C PHE A 14 7.14 -8.80 8.78
N THR A 15 5.94 -8.23 8.83
CA THR A 15 5.12 -7.92 7.66
C THR A 15 4.86 -6.42 7.54
N ALA A 16 4.52 -5.98 6.34
CA ALA A 16 4.11 -4.61 6.09
C ALA A 16 2.70 -4.33 6.63
N CYS A 17 2.52 -3.15 7.21
CA CYS A 17 1.22 -2.49 7.24
C CYS A 17 1.13 -1.61 5.99
N LEU A 18 0.31 -2.01 5.03
CA LEU A 18 0.16 -1.31 3.76
C LEU A 18 -0.88 -0.19 3.91
N ASP A 19 -0.44 1.05 3.71
CA ASP A 19 -1.33 2.21 3.62
C ASP A 19 -1.49 2.61 2.15
N PHE A 20 -2.74 2.64 1.66
CA PHE A 20 -3.02 2.93 0.24
C PHE A 20 -2.65 4.36 -0.16
N CYS A 21 -2.77 5.34 0.74
CA CYS A 21 -2.34 6.70 0.44
C CYS A 21 -0.82 6.76 0.32
N HIS A 22 -0.10 6.10 1.21
CA HIS A 22 1.36 6.05 1.13
C HIS A 22 1.85 5.26 -0.08
N ALA A 23 1.14 4.21 -0.48
CA ALA A 23 1.45 3.46 -1.70
C ALA A 23 1.37 4.37 -2.93
N GLU A 24 0.33 5.20 -3.05
CA GLU A 24 0.23 6.20 -4.13
C GLU A 24 1.28 7.31 -4.02
N VAL A 25 1.65 7.77 -2.82
CA VAL A 25 2.74 8.76 -2.67
C VAL A 25 4.11 8.16 -3.04
N MET A 26 4.33 6.88 -2.70
CA MET A 26 5.59 6.17 -2.99
C MET A 26 5.71 5.71 -4.45
N ALA A 27 4.58 5.42 -5.08
CA ALA A 27 4.47 5.00 -6.47
C ALA A 27 3.26 5.71 -7.13
N PRO A 28 3.40 7.00 -7.48
CA PRO A 28 2.30 7.78 -8.04
C PRO A 28 1.70 7.14 -9.28
N GLY A 29 0.42 6.76 -9.20
CA GLY A 29 -0.32 6.11 -10.28
C GLY A 29 0.01 4.62 -10.46
N ASP A 30 0.81 4.02 -9.58
CA ASP A 30 1.22 2.61 -9.63
C ASP A 30 1.21 1.94 -8.23
N ALA A 31 0.26 2.31 -7.37
CA ALA A 31 0.11 1.61 -6.08
C ALA A 31 -0.16 0.11 -6.28
N GLU A 32 -0.87 -0.28 -7.34
CA GLU A 32 -1.07 -1.69 -7.68
C GLU A 32 0.28 -2.41 -7.94
N GLY A 33 1.16 -1.84 -8.76
CA GLY A 33 2.48 -2.42 -9.02
C GLY A 33 3.33 -2.49 -7.75
N PHE A 34 3.18 -1.52 -6.84
CA PHE A 34 3.80 -1.57 -5.52
C PHE A 34 3.29 -2.74 -4.67
N ILE A 35 1.96 -2.95 -4.60
CA ILE A 35 1.35 -4.08 -3.88
C ILE A 35 1.83 -5.41 -4.45
N ARG A 36 1.82 -5.56 -5.78
CA ARG A 36 2.27 -6.79 -6.45
C ARG A 36 3.76 -7.07 -6.20
N ARG A 37 4.61 -6.05 -6.17
CA ARG A 37 6.04 -6.19 -5.82
C ARG A 37 6.27 -6.56 -4.38
N LEU A 38 5.46 -6.01 -3.46
CA LEU A 38 5.50 -6.36 -2.06
C LEU A 38 5.08 -7.82 -1.85
N GLY A 39 4.07 -8.31 -2.57
CA GLY A 39 3.52 -9.66 -2.40
C GLY A 39 2.53 -9.71 -1.23
N VAL A 40 1.36 -10.31 -1.46
CA VAL A 40 0.24 -10.31 -0.51
C VAL A 40 0.61 -11.03 0.79
N GLU A 41 1.44 -12.06 0.70
CA GLU A 41 1.95 -12.84 1.84
C GLU A 41 2.80 -12.01 2.81
N ARG A 42 3.33 -10.86 2.36
CA ARG A 42 4.14 -9.95 3.17
C ARG A 42 3.34 -8.78 3.75
N ILE A 43 2.02 -8.76 3.56
CA ILE A 43 1.11 -7.72 4.07
C ILE A 43 0.30 -8.31 5.23
N GLY A 44 0.58 -7.87 6.46
CA GLY A 44 -0.14 -8.33 7.65
C GLY A 44 -1.35 -7.47 8.00
N HIS A 45 -1.32 -6.19 7.62
CA HIS A 45 -2.35 -5.21 7.96
C HIS A 45 -2.53 -4.21 6.82
N ILE A 46 -3.69 -3.57 6.78
CA ILE A 46 -4.00 -2.52 5.79
C ILE A 46 -4.57 -1.28 6.48
N HIS A 47 -4.20 -0.11 5.96
CA HIS A 47 -4.86 1.15 6.23
C HIS A 47 -5.55 1.65 4.97
N ILE A 48 -6.85 1.97 5.12
CA ILE A 48 -7.67 2.50 4.03
C ILE A 48 -7.99 3.96 4.37
N ALA A 49 -7.53 4.85 3.50
CA ALA A 49 -7.86 6.26 3.51
C ALA A 49 -8.05 6.74 2.07
N GLY A 50 -8.78 7.85 1.90
CA GLY A 50 -8.70 8.59 0.65
C GLY A 50 -7.41 9.41 0.65
N GLY A 51 -6.85 9.69 -0.52
CA GLY A 51 -5.59 10.43 -0.63
C GLY A 51 -5.31 10.88 -2.04
N ASP A 52 -4.31 11.73 -2.19
CA ASP A 52 -3.74 12.12 -3.48
C ASP A 52 -2.24 11.84 -3.49
N SER A 53 -1.60 12.08 -4.62
CA SER A 53 -0.15 11.85 -4.81
C SER A 53 0.76 12.80 -4.01
N HIS A 54 0.21 13.67 -3.14
CA HIS A 54 0.98 14.62 -2.35
C HIS A 54 1.21 14.12 -0.90
N PRO A 55 2.38 14.40 -0.31
CA PRO A 55 2.66 14.03 1.08
C PRO A 55 1.64 14.61 2.07
N HIS A 56 1.27 13.83 3.09
CA HIS A 56 0.43 14.24 4.24
C HIS A 56 -1.05 14.56 3.96
N MET A 57 -1.60 14.13 2.82
CA MET A 57 -3.00 14.40 2.46
C MET A 57 -3.90 13.19 2.67
N HIS A 58 -4.04 12.72 3.93
CA HIS A 58 -5.13 11.80 4.26
C HIS A 58 -6.47 12.54 4.14
N ARG A 59 -7.37 11.97 3.36
CA ARG A 59 -8.74 12.42 3.16
C ARG A 59 -9.71 11.33 3.60
N ALA A 60 -11.00 11.68 3.62
CA ALA A 60 -12.05 10.70 3.84
C ALA A 60 -12.00 9.59 2.78
N VAL A 61 -12.26 8.35 3.19
CA VAL A 61 -12.38 7.19 2.27
C VAL A 61 -13.37 7.53 1.15
N GLY A 62 -13.01 7.21 -0.10
CA GLY A 62 -13.81 7.53 -1.28
C GLY A 62 -13.63 8.95 -1.82
N THR A 63 -12.68 9.72 -1.28
CA THR A 63 -12.29 11.03 -1.82
C THR A 63 -10.81 11.05 -2.20
N GLY A 64 -10.44 11.89 -3.17
CA GLY A 64 -9.09 11.93 -3.73
C GLY A 64 -8.93 10.99 -4.93
N GLU A 65 -7.70 10.58 -5.19
CA GLU A 65 -7.27 9.78 -6.35
C GLU A 65 -7.06 8.30 -6.01
N VAL A 66 -6.93 7.95 -4.72
CA VAL A 66 -6.78 6.57 -4.25
C VAL A 66 -8.05 5.76 -4.54
N ASP A 67 -7.97 4.78 -5.44
CA ASP A 67 -9.03 3.80 -5.68
C ASP A 67 -8.91 2.61 -4.71
N ALA A 68 -9.38 2.81 -3.49
CA ALA A 68 -9.31 1.79 -2.43
C ALA A 68 -10.02 0.47 -2.79
N ILE A 69 -11.10 0.52 -3.59
CA ILE A 69 -11.84 -0.69 -4.00
C ILE A 69 -11.00 -1.53 -4.96
N ARG A 70 -10.35 -0.89 -5.94
CA ARG A 70 -9.41 -1.57 -6.82
C ARG A 70 -8.24 -2.18 -6.06
N LEU A 71 -7.61 -1.43 -5.15
CA LEU A 71 -6.47 -1.93 -4.38
C LEU A 71 -6.85 -3.10 -3.46
N LEU A 72 -8.05 -3.08 -2.87
CA LEU A 72 -8.59 -4.23 -2.14
C LEU A 72 -8.82 -5.45 -3.05
N ALA A 73 -9.22 -5.25 -4.30
CA ALA A 73 -9.39 -6.35 -5.24
C ALA A 73 -8.04 -7.02 -5.57
N VAL A 74 -6.97 -6.24 -5.75
CA VAL A 74 -5.61 -6.74 -5.98
C VAL A 74 -5.12 -7.61 -4.82
N LEU A 75 -5.46 -7.25 -3.57
CA LEU A 75 -5.09 -8.03 -2.38
C LEU A 75 -5.82 -9.39 -2.28
N ARG A 76 -6.83 -9.64 -3.10
CA ARG A 76 -7.61 -10.90 -3.10
C ARG A 76 -7.19 -11.87 -4.21
N GLU A 77 -6.35 -11.43 -5.14
CA GLU A 77 -5.77 -12.27 -6.20
C GLU A 77 -4.69 -13.21 -5.64
#